data_AF-A0A377LXF1-F1
#
_entry.id   AF-A0A377LXF1-F1
#
_cell.length_a   1.000
_cell.length_b   1.000
_cell.length_c   1.000
_cell.angle_alpha   90.00
_cell.angle_beta   90.00
_cell.angle_gamma   90.00
#
_symmetry.space_group_name_H-M   'P 1'
#
loop_
_entity.id
_entity.type
_entity.pdbx_description
1 polymer ?
#
loop_
_entity_poly.entity_id
_entity_poly.type
_entity_poly.pdbx_seq_one_letter_code
_entity_poly.pdbx_strand_id
1 'polypeptide(L)'
;MDLANNRDASGNYIFSGFKTDTPAFDEDGVYQGSTNADHVRRLTVADGTGMQVSHLGRDIFGDIFTVLEDAVAALTADPGDADYDANLEAALSAAMVEVDEGINRLGKAQAELGTNLQQLDALDLSGDVLINDTIVKVQNAIGSDTSKLVTLVSESQMSELAFNASMFVYKKMQSMNLFNMSPS
;
A
#
# COMPACT_ATOMS: atom_id res chain seq x y z
N MET A 1 2.94 22.24 19.62
CA MET A 1 1.60 21.68 19.32
C MET A 1 1.34 21.44 17.84
N ASP A 2 1.82 22.29 16.94
CA ASP A 2 1.51 22.23 15.50
C ASP A 2 1.72 20.87 14.84
N LEU A 3 2.78 20.14 15.23
CA LEU A 3 3.04 18.79 14.71
C LEU A 3 1.95 17.78 15.13
N ALA A 4 1.51 17.84 16.40
CA ALA A 4 0.49 16.94 16.92
C ALA A 4 -0.92 17.30 16.40
N ASN A 5 -1.12 18.56 16.01
CA ASN A 5 -2.32 19.08 15.37
C ASN A 5 -2.16 19.22 13.84
N ASN A 6 -1.30 18.40 13.23
CA ASN A 6 -1.10 18.41 11.79
C ASN A 6 -2.35 17.92 11.03
N ARG A 7 -2.54 18.45 9.82
CA ARG A 7 -3.66 18.16 8.92
C ARG A 7 -3.16 17.50 7.63
N ASP A 8 -4.01 16.68 7.02
CA ASP A 8 -3.76 16.14 5.68
C ASP A 8 -4.05 17.18 4.59
N ALA A 9 -3.80 16.81 3.32
CA ALA A 9 -4.07 17.67 2.16
C ALA A 9 -5.56 18.04 1.98
N SER A 10 -6.46 17.32 2.65
CA SER A 10 -7.91 17.59 2.66
C SER A 10 -8.33 18.44 3.87
N GLY A 11 -7.39 18.82 4.74
CA GLY A 11 -7.64 19.63 5.93
C GLY A 11 -8.04 18.85 7.18
N ASN A 12 -8.03 17.51 7.14
CA ASN A 12 -8.41 16.66 8.27
C ASN A 12 -7.24 16.45 9.23
N TYR A 13 -7.50 16.46 10.53
CA TYR A 13 -6.49 16.10 11.52
C TYR A 13 -6.08 14.63 11.40
N ILE A 14 -4.77 14.38 11.36
CA ILE A 14 -4.22 13.03 11.12
C ILE A 14 -4.06 12.20 12.40
N PHE A 15 -3.97 12.87 13.55
CA PHE A 15 -3.74 12.27 14.87
C PHE A 15 -5.00 12.25 15.77
N SER A 16 -6.14 12.75 15.31
CA SER A 16 -7.40 12.78 16.07
C SER A 16 -8.27 11.52 15.89
N GLY A 17 -7.76 10.50 15.18
CA GLY A 17 -8.50 9.29 14.84
C GLY A 17 -9.67 9.60 13.90
N PHE A 18 -10.87 9.14 14.25
CA PHE A 18 -12.10 9.47 13.49
C PHE A 18 -12.69 10.84 13.80
N LYS A 19 -12.16 11.60 14.77
CA LYS A 19 -12.61 12.97 15.04
C LYS A 19 -11.80 13.96 14.20
N THR A 20 -11.91 13.82 12.89
CA THR A 20 -11.03 14.48 11.91
C THR A 20 -11.20 15.99 11.82
N ASP A 21 -12.33 16.49 12.31
CA ASP A 21 -12.68 17.91 12.26
C ASP A 21 -12.19 18.69 13.49
N THR A 22 -11.74 18.00 14.53
CA THR A 22 -11.25 18.60 15.78
C THR A 22 -9.75 18.39 15.94
N PRO A 23 -9.03 19.39 16.48
CA PRO A 23 -7.64 19.21 16.89
C PRO A 23 -7.45 17.95 17.75
N ALA A 24 -6.30 17.31 17.61
CA ALA A 24 -5.95 16.15 18.43
C ALA A 24 -5.63 16.56 19.86
N PHE A 25 -5.03 17.74 20.05
CA PHE A 25 -4.69 18.34 21.34
C PHE A 25 -5.24 19.76 21.43
N ASP A 26 -5.71 20.16 22.61
CA ASP A 26 -6.09 21.55 22.89
C ASP A 26 -4.87 22.42 23.26
N GLU A 27 -5.13 23.64 23.71
CA GLU A 27 -4.10 24.61 24.09
C GLU A 27 -3.30 24.17 25.34
N ASP A 28 -3.97 23.47 26.26
CA ASP A 28 -3.40 22.92 27.50
C ASP A 28 -2.71 21.56 27.26
N GLY A 29 -2.63 21.10 26.00
CA GLY A 29 -1.99 19.85 25.64
C GLY A 29 -2.73 18.58 26.03
N VAL A 30 -4.03 18.67 26.29
CA VAL A 30 -4.88 17.53 26.58
C VAL A 30 -5.40 16.93 25.27
N TYR A 31 -5.36 15.61 25.17
CA TYR A 31 -5.81 14.89 23.98
C TYR A 31 -7.34 14.91 23.83
N GLN A 32 -7.83 15.55 22.76
CA GLN A 32 -9.26 15.71 22.43
C GLN A 32 -9.76 14.73 21.34
N GLY A 33 -8.86 13.95 20.75
CA GLY A 33 -9.17 13.02 19.66
C GLY A 33 -10.03 11.81 20.07
N SER A 34 -9.99 10.76 19.25
CA SER A 34 -10.76 9.54 19.49
C SER A 34 -10.21 8.74 20.68
N THR A 35 -11.10 8.28 21.56
CA THR A 35 -10.71 7.51 22.74
C THR A 35 -10.62 6.01 22.55
N ASN A 36 -11.20 5.50 21.47
CA ASN A 36 -11.16 4.09 21.15
C ASN A 36 -9.91 3.80 20.32
N ALA A 37 -9.12 2.82 20.76
CA ALA A 37 -7.94 2.35 20.04
C ALA A 37 -8.27 1.83 18.62
N ASP A 38 -9.50 1.39 18.39
CA ASP A 38 -9.99 0.94 17.08
C ASP A 38 -10.31 2.08 16.10
N HIS A 39 -10.25 3.35 16.54
CA HIS A 39 -10.47 4.53 15.68
C HIS A 39 -9.20 4.98 14.94
N VAL A 40 -8.43 3.99 14.51
CA VAL A 40 -7.21 4.12 13.71
C VAL A 40 -7.53 3.86 12.25
N ARG A 41 -7.02 4.71 11.35
CA ARG A 41 -7.26 4.53 9.91
C ARG A 41 -6.47 3.34 9.40
N ARG A 42 -7.18 2.44 8.70
CA ARG A 42 -6.61 1.28 8.00
C ARG A 42 -6.78 1.47 6.50
N LEU A 43 -5.72 1.18 5.75
CA LEU A 43 -5.74 1.14 4.29
C LEU A 43 -5.68 -0.31 3.82
N THR A 44 -6.61 -0.72 2.96
CA THR A 44 -6.53 -2.01 2.26
C THR A 44 -5.50 -1.92 1.16
N VAL A 45 -4.48 -2.77 1.21
CA VAL A 45 -3.33 -2.73 0.29
C VAL A 45 -3.24 -3.94 -0.64
N ALA A 46 -3.99 -5.01 -0.34
CA ALA A 46 -4.22 -6.14 -1.23
C ALA A 46 -5.57 -6.80 -0.89
N ASP A 47 -6.03 -7.75 -1.71
CA ASP A 47 -7.25 -8.52 -1.42
C ASP A 47 -7.13 -9.20 -0.04
N GLY A 48 -7.95 -8.77 0.91
CA GLY A 48 -7.94 -9.24 2.30
C GLY A 48 -6.82 -8.71 3.21
N THR A 49 -5.88 -7.89 2.73
CA THR A 49 -4.76 -7.35 3.56
C THR A 49 -4.97 -5.85 3.84
N GLY A 50 -5.25 -5.51 5.10
CA GLY A 50 -5.33 -4.12 5.56
C GLY A 50 -4.13 -3.74 6.43
N MET A 51 -3.45 -2.65 6.10
CA MET A 51 -2.38 -2.06 6.91
C MET A 51 -2.93 -0.88 7.73
N GLN A 52 -2.55 -0.78 9.00
CA GLN A 52 -2.80 0.42 9.79
C GLN A 52 -1.87 1.53 9.27
N VAL A 53 -2.43 2.68 8.91
CA VAL A 53 -1.67 3.81 8.33
C VAL A 53 -1.76 5.08 9.19
N SER A 54 -2.40 4.99 10.35
CA SER A 54 -2.59 6.11 11.26
C SER A 54 -2.48 5.65 12.71
N HIS A 55 -1.81 6.47 13.51
CA HIS A 55 -1.71 6.35 14.95
C HIS A 55 -2.53 7.46 15.61
N LEU A 56 -3.06 7.19 16.80
CA LEU A 56 -3.71 8.25 17.58
C LEU A 56 -2.62 9.16 18.17
N GLY A 57 -2.89 10.45 18.27
CA GLY A 57 -1.97 11.42 18.86
C GLY A 57 -1.56 11.06 20.28
N ARG A 58 -2.46 10.45 21.07
CA ARG A 58 -2.14 9.92 22.41
C ARG A 58 -1.01 8.88 22.38
N ASP A 59 -0.95 8.04 21.35
CA ASP A 59 -0.01 6.91 21.29
C ASP A 59 1.39 7.42 20.89
N ILE A 60 1.42 8.53 20.15
CA ILE A 60 2.65 9.16 19.66
C ILE A 60 3.21 10.16 20.67
N PHE A 61 2.37 11.07 21.16
CA PHE A 61 2.79 12.21 21.96
C PHE A 61 2.47 12.04 23.45
N GLY A 62 1.49 11.20 23.81
CA GLY A 62 0.98 11.03 25.17
C GLY A 62 0.82 12.35 25.92
N ASP A 63 1.42 12.45 27.09
CA ASP A 63 1.27 13.58 28.03
C ASP A 63 2.48 14.53 27.99
N ILE A 64 3.35 14.42 26.97
CA ILE A 64 4.57 15.23 26.87
C ILE A 64 4.30 16.73 26.96
N PHE A 65 3.15 17.17 26.46
CA PHE A 65 2.82 18.58 26.46
C PHE A 65 2.43 19.10 27.83
N THR A 66 1.59 18.38 28.56
CA THR A 66 1.18 18.77 29.92
C THR A 66 2.37 18.75 30.86
N VAL A 67 3.26 17.75 30.73
CA VAL A 67 4.47 17.65 31.57
C VAL A 67 5.46 18.79 31.28
N LEU A 68 5.62 19.18 30.01
CA LEU A 68 6.44 20.33 29.65
C LEU A 68 5.83 21.65 30.16
N GLU A 69 4.51 21.76 30.15
CA GLU A 69 3.80 22.92 30.72
C GLU A 69 3.95 22.99 32.23
N ASP A 70 3.85 21.86 32.94
CA ASP A 70 4.13 21.77 34.38
C ASP A 70 5.57 22.21 34.71
N ALA A 71 6.54 21.81 33.89
CA ALA A 71 7.94 22.25 34.04
C ALA A 71 8.10 23.76 33.80
N VAL A 72 7.40 24.32 32.82
CA VAL A 72 7.37 25.78 32.60
C VAL A 72 6.71 26.50 33.77
N ALA A 73 5.59 25.98 34.28
CA ALA A 73 4.89 26.55 35.43
C ALA A 73 5.81 26.57 36.67
N ALA A 74 6.52 25.47 36.94
CA ALA A 74 7.49 25.39 38.02
C ALA A 74 8.65 26.39 37.87
N LEU A 75 9.12 26.64 36.64
CA LEU A 75 10.16 27.64 36.35
C LEU A 75 9.68 29.09 36.53
N THR A 76 8.37 29.33 36.39
CA THR A 76 7.76 30.66 36.53
C THR A 76 7.16 30.92 37.91
N ALA A 77 7.17 29.91 38.78
CA ALA A 77 6.69 30.03 40.15
C ALA A 77 7.54 31.02 40.95
N ASP A 78 6.96 31.60 42.00
CA ASP A 78 7.67 32.56 42.85
C ASP A 78 8.84 31.87 43.57
N PRO A 79 10.11 32.31 43.35
CA PRO A 79 11.27 31.75 44.03
C PRO A 79 11.27 31.96 45.55
N GLY A 80 10.36 32.79 46.07
CA GLY A 80 10.16 32.98 47.50
C GLY A 80 9.37 31.88 48.21
N ASP A 81 8.79 30.93 47.47
CA ASP A 81 8.09 29.78 48.03
C ASP A 81 9.07 28.80 48.68
N ALA A 82 8.71 28.26 49.84
CA ALA A 82 9.51 27.29 50.57
C ALA A 82 9.66 25.96 49.81
N ASP A 83 8.70 25.63 48.95
CA ASP A 83 8.68 24.39 48.17
C ASP A 83 9.19 24.57 46.73
N TYR A 84 9.66 25.77 46.35
CA TYR A 84 10.07 26.10 44.99
C TYR A 84 11.12 25.12 44.42
N ASP A 85 12.22 24.92 45.13
CA ASP A 85 13.33 24.08 44.66
C ASP A 85 12.91 22.62 44.47
N ALA A 86 12.10 22.09 45.41
CA ALA A 86 11.60 20.72 45.34
C ALA A 86 10.62 20.52 44.18
N ASN A 87 9.71 21.48 43.96
CA ASN A 87 8.75 21.43 42.87
C ASN A 87 9.45 21.56 41.50
N LEU A 88 10.46 22.42 41.40
CA LEU A 88 11.25 22.59 40.19
C LEU A 88 12.04 21.32 39.84
N GLU A 89 12.72 20.70 40.81
CA GLU A 89 13.45 19.46 40.59
C GLU A 89 12.51 18.33 40.15
N ALA A 90 11.35 18.20 40.79
CA ALA A 90 10.34 17.20 40.45
C ALA A 90 9.80 17.40 39.03
N ALA A 91 9.45 18.63 38.65
CA ALA A 91 8.90 18.95 37.34
C ALA A 91 9.93 18.74 36.21
N LEU A 92 11.19 19.13 36.42
CA LEU A 92 12.27 18.90 35.45
C LEU A 92 12.58 17.41 35.30
N SER A 93 12.60 16.65 36.39
CA SER A 93 12.80 15.20 36.36
C SER A 93 11.67 14.50 35.59
N ALA A 94 10.41 14.89 35.86
CA ALA A 94 9.26 14.38 35.13
C ALA A 94 9.33 14.71 33.63
N ALA A 95 9.71 15.95 33.28
CA ALA A 95 9.88 16.36 31.89
C ALA A 95 10.98 15.57 31.18
N MET A 96 12.11 15.29 31.82
CA MET A 96 13.16 14.46 31.22
C MET A 96 12.68 13.04 30.94
N VAL A 97 12.01 12.42 31.92
CA VAL A 97 11.45 11.07 31.76
C VAL A 97 10.42 11.03 30.63
N GLU A 98 9.50 12.00 30.58
CA GLU A 98 8.47 12.02 29.54
C GLU A 98 9.02 12.36 28.16
N VAL A 99 10.09 13.15 28.06
CA VAL A 99 10.80 13.36 26.78
C VAL A 99 11.43 12.06 26.29
N ASP A 100 12.09 11.30 27.17
CA ASP A 100 12.67 10.01 26.81
C ASP A 100 11.58 9.00 26.38
N GLU A 101 10.47 8.94 27.11
CA GLU A 101 9.32 8.13 26.74
C GLU A 101 8.67 8.57 25.43
N GLY A 102 8.54 9.88 25.20
CA GLY A 102 8.05 10.47 23.96
C GLY A 102 8.94 10.10 22.76
N ILE A 103 10.26 10.16 22.93
CA ILE A 103 11.23 9.71 21.92
C ILE A 103 11.05 8.21 21.64
N ASN A 104 10.86 7.39 22.67
CA ASN A 104 10.62 5.95 22.51
C ASN A 104 9.32 5.65 21.75
N ARG A 105 8.23 6.38 22.05
CA ARG A 105 6.94 6.25 21.35
C ARG A 105 7.07 6.64 19.88
N LEU A 106 7.72 7.77 19.59
CA LEU A 106 8.03 8.21 18.23
C LEU A 106 8.91 7.19 17.49
N GLY A 107 9.94 6.65 18.14
CA GLY A 107 10.81 5.64 17.58
C GLY A 107 10.07 4.36 17.20
N LYS A 108 9.13 3.91 18.04
CA LYS A 108 8.25 2.76 17.72
C LYS A 108 7.37 3.05 16.50
N ALA A 109 6.70 4.20 16.48
CA ALA A 109 5.87 4.58 15.34
C ALA A 109 6.68 4.70 14.05
N GLN A 110 7.89 5.26 14.11
CA GLN A 110 8.78 5.35 12.96
C GLN A 110 9.23 3.95 12.48
N ALA A 111 9.54 3.04 13.40
CA ALA A 111 9.88 1.67 13.07
C ALA A 111 8.71 0.93 12.40
N GLU A 112 7.50 1.07 12.95
CA GLU A 112 6.26 0.50 12.37
C GLU A 112 6.01 1.06 10.97
N LEU A 113 6.10 2.38 10.77
CA LEU A 113 6.01 3.01 9.45
C LEU A 113 7.08 2.47 8.49
N GLY A 114 8.31 2.27 8.95
CA GLY A 114 9.37 1.66 8.15
C GLY A 114 9.01 0.24 7.69
N THR A 115 8.46 -0.60 8.58
CA THR A 115 8.00 -1.95 8.22
C THR A 115 6.82 -1.93 7.25
N ASN A 116 5.88 -0.99 7.43
CA ASN A 116 4.74 -0.81 6.52
C ASN A 116 5.19 -0.38 5.13
N LEU A 117 6.19 0.51 5.02
CA LEU A 117 6.77 0.92 3.74
C LEU A 117 7.46 -0.24 3.04
N GLN A 118 8.25 -1.04 3.78
CA GLN A 118 8.87 -2.26 3.21
C GLN A 118 7.83 -3.26 2.71
N GLN A 119 6.72 -3.43 3.44
CA GLN A 119 5.61 -4.27 3.01
C GLN A 119 4.93 -3.70 1.77
N LEU A 120 4.76 -2.37 1.69
CA LEU A 120 4.20 -1.70 0.51
C LEU A 120 5.10 -1.89 -0.71
N ASP A 121 6.41 -1.71 -0.59
CA ASP A 121 7.37 -1.93 -1.68
C ASP A 121 7.34 -3.39 -2.18
N ALA A 122 7.23 -4.35 -1.26
CA ALA A 122 7.09 -5.77 -1.62
C ALA A 122 5.75 -6.06 -2.33
N LEU A 123 4.67 -5.41 -1.88
CA LEU A 123 3.35 -5.50 -2.52
C LEU A 123 3.35 -4.88 -3.92
N ASP A 124 4.03 -3.75 -4.11
CA ASP A 124 4.17 -3.07 -5.41
C ASP A 124 4.89 -3.98 -6.42
N LEU A 125 6.04 -4.54 -6.04
CA LEU A 125 6.78 -5.50 -6.86
C LEU A 125 5.94 -6.74 -7.21
N SER A 126 5.19 -7.28 -6.23
CA SER A 126 4.29 -8.41 -6.49
C SER A 126 3.14 -8.02 -7.42
N GLY A 127 2.62 -6.79 -7.30
CA GLY A 127 1.60 -6.23 -8.18
C GLY A 127 2.06 -6.17 -9.62
N ASP A 128 3.27 -5.68 -9.87
CA ASP A 128 3.88 -5.64 -11.21
C ASP A 128 4.04 -7.04 -11.82
N VAL A 129 4.42 -8.03 -11.02
CA VAL A 129 4.50 -9.43 -11.47
C VAL A 129 3.11 -9.97 -11.83
N LEU A 130 2.10 -9.71 -11.00
CA LEU A 130 0.72 -10.14 -11.27
C LEU A 130 0.14 -9.48 -12.51
N ILE A 131 0.42 -8.20 -12.74
CA ILE A 131 0.02 -7.48 -13.95
C ILE A 131 0.69 -8.11 -15.17
N ASN A 132 2.00 -8.36 -15.13
CA ASN A 132 2.71 -9.01 -16.24
C ASN A 132 2.19 -10.43 -16.52
N ASP A 133 1.96 -11.24 -15.50
CA ASP A 133 1.37 -12.58 -15.64
C ASP A 133 -0.04 -12.51 -16.24
N THR A 134 -0.85 -11.55 -15.80
CA THR A 134 -2.18 -11.32 -16.36
C THR A 134 -2.10 -10.89 -17.82
N ILE A 135 -1.17 -10.01 -18.18
CA ILE A 135 -0.91 -9.60 -19.57
C ILE A 135 -0.54 -10.82 -20.42
N VAL A 136 0.38 -11.67 -19.96
CA VAL A 136 0.77 -12.90 -20.68
C VAL A 136 -0.40 -13.86 -20.84
N LYS A 137 -1.19 -14.09 -19.77
CA LYS A 137 -2.40 -14.93 -19.84
C LYS A 137 -3.42 -14.38 -20.85
N VAL A 138 -3.64 -13.08 -20.85
CA VAL A 138 -4.54 -12.41 -21.81
C VAL A 138 -3.98 -12.49 -23.23
N GLN A 139 -2.68 -12.27 -23.45
CA GLN A 139 -2.02 -12.42 -24.76
C GLN A 139 -2.19 -13.84 -25.31
N ASN A 140 -1.95 -14.85 -24.47
CA ASN A 140 -2.12 -16.26 -24.82
C ASN A 140 -3.58 -16.61 -25.13
N ALA A 141 -4.53 -16.07 -24.36
CA ALA A 141 -5.96 -16.27 -24.54
C ALA A 141 -6.50 -15.60 -25.82
N ILE A 142 -6.09 -14.35 -26.10
CA ILE A 142 -6.46 -13.61 -27.32
C ILE A 142 -5.76 -14.18 -28.56
N GLY A 143 -4.72 -14.99 -28.38
CA GLY A 143 -4.08 -15.72 -29.47
C GLY A 143 -3.11 -14.88 -30.30
N SER A 144 -2.54 -13.82 -29.71
CA SER A 144 -1.45 -13.05 -30.33
C SER A 144 -0.10 -13.76 -30.27
N ASP A 145 -0.08 -15.00 -29.78
CA ASP A 145 1.12 -15.81 -29.72
C ASP A 145 1.57 -16.07 -31.15
N THR A 146 2.70 -15.51 -31.58
CA THR A 146 3.28 -15.69 -32.92
C THR A 146 3.31 -17.16 -33.33
N SER A 147 3.40 -18.06 -32.35
CA SER A 147 3.25 -19.51 -32.48
C SER A 147 1.93 -19.95 -33.12
N LYS A 148 0.77 -19.40 -32.71
CA LYS A 148 -0.54 -19.73 -33.32
C LYS A 148 -0.64 -19.22 -34.75
N LEU A 149 -0.12 -18.04 -35.06
CA LEU A 149 -0.05 -17.54 -36.44
C LEU A 149 0.84 -18.43 -37.31
N VAL A 150 2.00 -18.87 -36.79
CA VAL A 150 2.89 -19.80 -37.47
C VAL A 150 2.21 -21.15 -37.70
N THR A 151 1.56 -21.72 -36.69
CA THR A 151 0.81 -22.98 -36.82
C THR A 151 -0.34 -22.85 -37.81
N LEU A 152 -1.12 -21.77 -37.77
CA LEU A 152 -2.22 -21.52 -38.69
C LEU A 152 -1.73 -21.39 -40.14
N VAL A 153 -0.58 -20.72 -40.36
CA VAL A 153 0.07 -20.62 -41.67
C VAL A 153 0.56 -21.99 -42.13
N SER A 154 1.18 -22.80 -41.25
CA SER A 154 1.61 -24.15 -41.59
C SER A 154 0.44 -25.10 -41.88
N GLU A 155 -0.64 -25.04 -41.11
CA GLU A 155 -1.88 -25.80 -41.37
C GLU A 155 -2.51 -25.39 -42.71
N SER A 156 -2.56 -24.09 -43.00
CA SER A 156 -3.03 -23.58 -44.29
C SER A 156 -2.17 -24.09 -45.46
N GLN A 157 -0.84 -24.03 -45.34
CA GLN A 157 0.09 -24.54 -46.36
C GLN A 157 -0.06 -26.05 -46.57
N MET A 158 -0.22 -26.83 -45.49
CA MET A 158 -0.47 -28.27 -45.61
C MET A 158 -1.82 -28.57 -46.27
N SER A 159 -2.86 -27.78 -45.98
CA SER A 159 -4.17 -27.92 -46.63
C SER A 159 -4.11 -27.61 -48.13
N GLU A 160 -3.40 -26.54 -48.53
CA GLU A 160 -3.14 -26.25 -49.95
C GLU A 160 -2.35 -27.35 -50.65
N LEU A 161 -1.31 -27.90 -50.00
CA LEU A 161 -0.52 -29.00 -50.57
C LEU A 161 -1.37 -30.25 -50.75
N ALA A 162 -2.17 -30.63 -49.75
CA ALA A 162 -3.06 -31.77 -49.80
C ALA A 162 -4.14 -31.59 -50.88
N PHE A 163 -4.69 -30.39 -51.03
CA PHE A 163 -5.64 -30.06 -52.08
C PHE A 163 -5.01 -30.18 -53.47
N ASN A 164 -3.84 -29.58 -53.68
CA ASN A 164 -3.11 -29.68 -54.95
C ASN A 164 -2.74 -31.13 -55.29
N ALA A 165 -2.29 -31.92 -54.31
CA ALA A 165 -2.01 -33.34 -54.48
C ALA A 165 -3.26 -34.13 -54.86
N SER A 166 -4.39 -33.86 -54.19
CA SER A 166 -5.69 -34.49 -54.50
C SER A 166 -6.15 -34.14 -55.92
N MET A 167 -6.00 -32.88 -56.33
CA MET A 167 -6.35 -32.42 -57.66
C MET A 167 -5.44 -33.02 -58.74
N PHE A 168 -4.16 -33.24 -58.43
CA PHE A 168 -3.21 -33.94 -59.30
C PHE A 168 -3.57 -35.43 -59.45
N VAL A 169 -3.86 -36.13 -58.34
CA VAL A 169 -4.30 -37.52 -58.36
C VAL A 169 -5.61 -37.66 -59.15
N TYR A 170 -6.56 -36.76 -58.92
CA TYR A 170 -7.82 -36.72 -59.66
C TYR A 170 -7.61 -36.50 -61.16
N LYS A 171 -6.79 -35.52 -61.57
CA LYS A 171 -6.43 -35.30 -62.98
C LYS A 171 -5.74 -36.52 -63.59
N LYS A 172 -4.84 -37.16 -62.84
CA LYS A 172 -4.13 -38.37 -63.28
C LYS A 172 -5.07 -39.56 -63.42
N MET A 173 -6.05 -39.73 -62.53
CA MET A 173 -7.08 -40.75 -62.65
C MET A 173 -8.04 -40.46 -63.81
N GLN A 174 -8.44 -39.21 -64.02
CA GLN A 174 -9.22 -38.80 -65.18
C GLN A 174 -8.49 -39.10 -66.49
N SER A 175 -7.20 -38.77 -66.60
CA SER A 175 -6.43 -39.10 -67.81
C SER A 175 -6.34 -40.61 -68.03
N MET A 176 -6.09 -41.40 -66.98
CA MET A 176 -6.03 -42.86 -67.06
C MET A 176 -7.38 -43.50 -67.44
N ASN A 177 -8.50 -42.99 -66.93
CA ASN A 177 -9.84 -43.45 -67.33
C ASN A 177 -10.20 -43.03 -68.77
N LEU A 178 -9.72 -41.88 -69.25
CA LEU A 178 -9.91 -41.45 -70.64
C LEU A 178 -9.12 -42.31 -71.64
N PHE A 179 -7.99 -42.88 -71.24
CA PHE A 179 -7.24 -43.86 -72.06
C PHE A 179 -7.86 -45.26 -72.06
N ASN A 180 -8.85 -45.53 -71.20
CA ASN A 180 -9.52 -46.83 -71.11
C ASN A 180 -11.02 -46.79 -71.49
N MET A 181 -11.52 -45.66 -72.02
CA MET A 181 -12.90 -45.49 -72.52
C MET A 181 -12.96 -45.01 -73.98
N SER A 182 -12.08 -45.50 -74.87
CA SER A 182 -12.46 -45.66 -76.28
C SER A 182 -12.83 -47.14 -76.51
N PRO A 183 -14.13 -47.50 -76.52
CA PRO A 183 -14.54 -48.82 -76.96
C PRO A 183 -14.50 -48.88 -78.50
N SER A 184 -14.07 -50.05 -78.99
CA SER A 184 -14.12 -50.56 -80.38
C SER A 184 -13.36 -49.79 -81.46
#